data_AF-A0A965U7F8-F1
#
_entry.id   AF-A0A965U7F8-F1
#
_cell.length_a   1.000
_cell.length_b   1.000
_cell.length_c   1.000
_cell.angle_alpha   90.00
_cell.angle_beta   90.00
_cell.angle_gamma   90.00
#
_symmetry.space_group_name_H-M   'P 1'
#
loop_
_entity.id
_entity.type
_entity.pdbx_description
1 polymer ?
#
loop_
_entity_poly.entity_id
_entity_poly.type
_entity_poly.pdbx_seq_one_letter_code
_entity_poly.pdbx_strand_id
1 'polypeptide(L)'
;MIEISDRARELVWSAESVLTGVFQRTDAIEMANQQRVLEAFWAERVSSRHFAPTTGYGYDDIGRDTLDRVFARSFFAEAALVRPQFANGTHAIFTALASLVEPGDTILSITGQPYDTLQTAIGLSGDASNSLKKMGVSFHSIDLLPNGDIDLESIRAFEQDSVKVVFAQRSRGYAWREALSMKKLSEGFAVCKDRFPNAAILVDNCYGEFVEATEPTACGADLMAGSLIKNPGGGLAPTGGYIAGKKVLVERAAERLTVPGMGGEVGSYAGDYRLFYQGLFLAPHVTAQCVKSAALFARVFE
;
A
#
# COMPACT_ATOMS: atom_id res chain seq x y z
N MET A 1 14.26 10.63 35.74
CA MET A 1 14.49 9.25 35.29
C MET A 1 13.14 8.56 35.33
N ILE A 2 12.72 7.85 34.28
CA ILE A 2 11.44 7.13 34.31
C ILE A 2 11.61 5.94 35.25
N GLU A 3 10.86 5.91 36.35
CA GLU A 3 10.84 4.76 37.27
C GLU A 3 9.83 3.72 36.76
N ILE A 4 10.33 2.55 36.35
CA ILE A 4 9.51 1.40 35.96
C ILE A 4 9.38 0.49 37.19
N SER A 5 8.15 0.21 37.62
CA SER A 5 7.88 -0.64 38.78
C SER A 5 8.13 -2.12 38.45
N ASP A 6 8.45 -2.92 39.48
CA ASP A 6 8.64 -4.38 39.30
C ASP A 6 7.37 -5.04 38.79
N ARG A 7 6.20 -4.59 39.26
CA ARG A 7 4.90 -5.03 38.74
C ARG A 7 4.77 -4.80 37.23
N ALA A 8 5.24 -3.66 36.72
CA ALA A 8 5.21 -3.39 35.28
C ALA A 8 6.17 -4.30 34.50
N ARG A 9 7.36 -4.60 35.04
CA ARG A 9 8.31 -5.55 34.43
C ARG A 9 7.74 -6.95 34.37
N GLU A 10 7.19 -7.44 35.47
CA GLU A 10 6.57 -8.77 35.57
C GLU A 10 5.41 -8.93 34.59
N LEU A 11 4.56 -7.91 34.46
CA LEU A 11 3.44 -7.92 33.52
C LEU A 11 3.93 -8.06 32.08
N VAL A 12 4.97 -7.32 31.69
CA VAL A 12 5.55 -7.37 30.35
C VAL A 12 6.20 -8.72 30.07
N TRP A 13 7.02 -9.26 30.99
CA TRP A 13 7.68 -10.57 30.81
C TRP A 13 6.68 -11.73 30.73
N SER A 14 5.62 -11.69 31.53
CA SER A 14 4.54 -12.67 31.47
C SER A 14 3.80 -12.60 30.12
N ALA A 15 3.45 -11.39 29.67
CA ALA A 15 2.82 -11.18 28.37
C ALA A 15 3.69 -11.68 27.21
N GLU A 16 4.99 -11.39 27.23
CA GLU A 16 5.95 -11.86 26.23
C GLU A 16 6.02 -13.39 26.18
N SER A 17 6.07 -14.05 27.34
CA SER A 17 6.10 -15.52 27.43
C SER A 17 4.87 -16.16 26.79
N VAL A 18 3.68 -15.59 27.01
CA VAL A 18 2.41 -16.04 26.40
C VAL A 18 2.42 -15.85 24.88
N LEU A 19 3.12 -14.83 24.38
CA LEU A 19 3.16 -14.48 22.95
C LEU A 19 4.19 -15.25 22.13
N THR A 20 4.94 -16.19 22.72
CA THR A 20 5.96 -16.99 22.02
C THR A 20 5.46 -17.54 20.68
N GLY A 21 4.26 -18.14 20.64
CA GLY A 21 3.69 -18.68 19.41
C GLY A 21 3.29 -17.61 18.38
N VAL A 22 2.92 -16.40 18.81
CA VAL A 22 2.67 -15.26 17.92
C VAL A 22 3.99 -14.80 17.30
N PHE A 23 5.04 -14.66 18.11
CA PHE A 23 6.34 -14.19 17.66
C PHE A 23 6.96 -15.15 16.65
N GLN A 24 6.88 -16.47 16.89
CA GLN A 24 7.35 -17.49 15.95
C GLN A 24 6.62 -17.43 14.59
N ARG A 25 5.30 -17.18 14.59
CA ARG A 25 4.55 -17.00 13.33
C ARG A 25 4.98 -15.72 12.61
N THR A 26 5.18 -14.64 13.35
CA THR A 26 5.68 -13.38 12.77
C THR A 26 7.08 -13.57 12.18
N ASP A 27 7.97 -14.33 12.84
CA ASP A 27 9.31 -14.66 12.34
C ASP A 27 9.26 -15.49 11.04
N ALA A 28 8.32 -16.42 10.93
CA ALA A 28 8.14 -17.19 9.70
C ALA A 28 7.68 -16.31 8.53
N ILE A 29 6.78 -15.35 8.78
CA ILE A 29 6.35 -14.36 7.78
C ILE A 29 7.50 -13.43 7.41
N GLU A 30 8.26 -12.94 8.40
CA GLU A 30 9.47 -12.13 8.19
C GLU A 30 10.44 -12.86 7.25
N MET A 31 10.74 -14.13 7.53
CA MET A 31 11.68 -14.93 6.74
C MET A 31 11.22 -15.07 5.28
N ALA A 32 9.94 -15.38 5.05
CA ALA A 32 9.38 -15.49 3.69
C ALA A 32 9.48 -14.15 2.94
N ASN A 33 9.13 -13.05 3.62
CA ASN A 33 9.18 -11.71 3.04
C ASN A 33 10.63 -11.24 2.77
N GLN A 34 11.55 -11.52 3.69
CA GLN A 34 12.97 -11.19 3.54
C GLN A 34 13.61 -11.95 2.40
N GLN A 35 13.31 -13.25 2.27
CA GLN A 35 13.78 -14.06 1.15
C GLN A 35 13.28 -13.48 -0.19
N ARG A 36 12.00 -13.16 -0.29
CA ARG A 36 11.41 -12.56 -1.51
C ARG A 36 12.08 -11.23 -1.89
N VAL A 37 12.32 -10.35 -0.92
CA VAL A 37 13.02 -9.08 -1.16
C VAL A 37 14.47 -9.34 -1.59
N LEU A 38 15.18 -10.25 -0.93
CA LEU A 38 16.56 -10.61 -1.31
C LEU A 38 16.65 -11.17 -2.73
N GLU A 39 15.72 -12.05 -3.10
CA GLU A 39 15.63 -12.62 -4.45
C GLU A 39 15.33 -11.53 -5.50
N ALA A 40 14.47 -10.54 -5.18
CA ALA A 40 14.23 -9.40 -6.05
C ALA A 40 15.49 -8.57 -6.29
N PHE A 41 16.30 -8.33 -5.25
CA PHE A 41 17.58 -7.62 -5.38
C PHE A 41 18.58 -8.40 -6.26
N TRP A 42 18.65 -9.72 -6.10
CA TRP A 42 19.51 -10.57 -6.92
C TRP A 42 19.07 -10.63 -8.38
N ALA A 43 17.77 -10.80 -8.62
CA ALA A 43 17.20 -10.86 -9.97
C ALA A 43 17.48 -9.56 -10.75
N GLU A 44 17.40 -8.41 -10.08
CA GLU A 44 17.68 -7.09 -10.66
C GLU A 44 19.15 -6.68 -10.58
N ARG A 45 20.01 -7.56 -10.07
CA ARG A 45 21.47 -7.37 -9.95
C ARG A 45 21.82 -6.04 -9.30
N VAL A 46 21.12 -5.71 -8.20
CA VAL A 46 21.34 -4.48 -7.45
C VAL A 46 22.81 -4.40 -7.02
N SER A 47 23.37 -3.21 -7.16
CA SER A 47 24.80 -2.93 -6.98
C SER A 47 24.99 -1.44 -6.75
N SER A 48 26.17 -1.03 -6.26
CA SER A 48 26.45 0.37 -5.87
C SER A 48 26.13 1.43 -6.92
N ARG A 49 26.27 1.11 -8.22
CA ARG A 49 25.90 2.01 -9.33
C ARG A 49 24.44 2.47 -9.30
N HIS A 50 23.52 1.67 -8.75
CA HIS A 50 22.10 2.01 -8.67
C HIS A 50 21.78 3.00 -7.54
N PHE A 51 22.77 3.36 -6.73
CA PHE A 51 22.59 4.35 -5.65
C PHE A 51 22.93 5.77 -6.10
N ALA A 52 23.52 5.93 -7.29
CA ALA A 52 23.97 7.23 -7.78
C ALA A 52 22.79 8.21 -7.89
N PRO A 53 22.97 9.48 -7.45
CA PRO A 53 21.97 10.51 -7.66
C PRO A 53 21.92 10.94 -9.12
N THR A 54 20.79 11.51 -9.52
CA THR A 54 20.59 12.15 -10.82
C THR A 54 20.13 13.59 -10.66
N THR A 55 20.26 14.38 -11.72
CA THR A 55 19.86 15.80 -11.75
C THR A 55 19.12 16.13 -13.05
N GLY A 56 18.54 17.32 -13.15
CA GLY A 56 17.83 17.78 -14.34
C GLY A 56 16.58 16.95 -14.62
N TYR A 57 16.40 16.50 -15.87
CA TYR A 57 15.26 15.67 -16.25
C TYR A 57 15.29 14.27 -15.63
N GLY A 58 16.48 13.73 -15.36
CA GLY A 58 16.63 12.36 -14.84
C GLY A 58 16.28 11.27 -15.85
N TYR A 59 16.57 11.49 -17.13
CA TYR A 59 16.51 10.41 -18.14
C TYR A 59 17.57 9.35 -17.86
N ASP A 60 17.26 8.10 -18.25
CA ASP A 60 18.14 6.93 -18.11
C ASP A 60 18.67 6.72 -16.67
N ASP A 61 17.84 7.06 -15.67
CA ASP A 61 18.17 6.85 -14.27
C ASP A 61 18.05 5.36 -13.91
N ILE A 62 19.16 4.65 -14.08
CA ILE A 62 19.23 3.21 -13.77
C ILE A 62 18.93 2.90 -12.30
N GLY A 63 19.15 3.85 -11.39
CA GLY A 63 18.90 3.67 -9.96
C GLY A 63 17.41 3.67 -9.66
N ARG A 64 16.70 4.67 -10.20
CA ARG A 64 15.24 4.78 -10.16
C ARG A 64 14.55 3.60 -10.83
N ASP A 65 14.92 3.29 -12.07
CA ASP A 65 14.21 2.30 -12.86
C ASP A 65 14.43 0.88 -12.33
N THR A 66 15.61 0.62 -11.74
CA THR A 66 15.87 -0.66 -11.06
C THR A 66 15.10 -0.76 -9.75
N LEU A 67 14.91 0.35 -9.02
CA LEU A 67 14.14 0.35 -7.78
C LEU A 67 12.69 -0.04 -8.04
N ASP A 68 12.11 0.47 -9.13
CA ASP A 68 10.77 0.09 -9.60
C ASP A 68 10.66 -1.42 -9.82
N ARG A 69 11.62 -2.02 -10.53
CA ARG A 69 11.59 -3.48 -10.80
C ARG A 69 11.79 -4.31 -9.54
N VAL A 70 12.63 -3.86 -8.62
CA VAL A 70 12.82 -4.53 -7.32
C VAL A 70 11.53 -4.48 -6.49
N PHE A 71 10.87 -3.32 -6.43
CA PHE A 71 9.56 -3.20 -5.78
C PHE A 71 8.53 -4.10 -6.45
N ALA A 72 8.41 -4.07 -7.78
CA ALA A 72 7.45 -4.88 -8.52
C ALA A 72 7.59 -6.37 -8.16
N ARG A 73 8.82 -6.91 -8.18
CA ARG A 73 9.10 -8.29 -7.77
C ARG A 73 8.79 -8.55 -6.30
N SER A 74 9.19 -7.65 -5.41
CA SER A 74 8.96 -7.76 -3.96
C SER A 74 7.47 -7.78 -3.61
N PHE A 75 6.64 -7.27 -4.50
CA PHE A 75 5.20 -7.09 -4.32
C PHE A 75 4.37 -7.86 -5.35
N PHE A 76 4.91 -8.91 -5.98
CA PHE A 76 4.17 -9.76 -6.95
C PHE A 76 3.45 -8.97 -8.06
N ALA A 77 4.02 -7.85 -8.48
CA ALA A 77 3.47 -6.96 -9.48
C ALA A 77 4.24 -7.07 -10.80
N GLU A 78 3.57 -6.72 -11.90
CA GLU A 78 4.20 -6.64 -13.22
C GLU A 78 5.11 -5.41 -13.34
N ALA A 79 4.70 -4.29 -12.72
CA ALA A 79 5.47 -3.06 -12.66
C ALA A 79 5.23 -2.32 -11.33
N ALA A 80 6.11 -1.37 -11.03
CA ALA A 80 5.91 -0.41 -9.95
C ALA A 80 6.42 0.97 -10.34
N LEU A 81 5.94 1.98 -9.63
CA LEU A 81 6.34 3.37 -9.72
C LEU A 81 6.68 3.85 -8.30
N VAL A 82 7.97 3.91 -8.00
CA VAL A 82 8.50 4.23 -6.67
C VAL A 82 9.25 5.54 -6.74
N ARG A 83 8.71 6.60 -6.12
CA ARG A 83 9.18 7.96 -6.39
C ARG A 83 9.29 8.81 -5.12
N PRO A 84 10.39 9.57 -4.94
CA PRO A 84 10.46 10.62 -3.94
C PRO A 84 9.54 11.81 -4.25
N GLN A 85 9.06 11.94 -5.50
CA GLN A 85 8.15 13.00 -5.93
C GLN A 85 6.74 12.87 -5.31
N PHE A 86 6.39 11.71 -4.78
CA PHE A 86 5.19 11.59 -3.95
C PHE A 86 5.42 12.24 -2.58
N ALA A 87 4.71 13.34 -2.33
CA ALA A 87 4.74 14.03 -1.03
C ALA A 87 4.34 13.14 0.17
N ASN A 88 3.43 12.17 -0.02
CA ASN A 88 2.98 11.22 0.99
C ASN A 88 2.18 10.06 0.36
N GLY A 89 1.71 9.11 1.18
CA GLY A 89 0.86 8.01 0.72
C GLY A 89 -0.48 8.45 0.12
N THR A 90 -1.10 9.51 0.63
CA THR A 90 -2.35 10.05 0.09
C THR A 90 -2.17 10.57 -1.33
N HIS A 91 -1.04 11.21 -1.62
CA HIS A 91 -0.67 11.57 -2.98
C HIS A 91 -0.56 10.32 -3.87
N ALA A 92 0.14 9.27 -3.45
CA ALA A 92 0.25 8.03 -4.24
C ALA A 92 -1.12 7.38 -4.53
N ILE A 93 -1.99 7.27 -3.52
CA ILE A 93 -3.32 6.66 -3.67
C ILE A 93 -4.24 7.52 -4.55
N PHE A 94 -4.23 8.85 -4.36
CA PHE A 94 -5.00 9.76 -5.21
C PHE A 94 -4.52 9.74 -6.65
N THR A 95 -3.20 9.73 -6.89
CA THR A 95 -2.62 9.61 -8.24
C THR A 95 -3.04 8.31 -8.91
N ALA A 96 -3.03 7.18 -8.17
CA ALA A 96 -3.53 5.91 -8.67
C ALA A 96 -5.02 6.02 -9.03
N LEU A 97 -5.90 6.47 -8.12
CA LEU A 97 -7.33 6.62 -8.39
C LEU A 97 -7.59 7.52 -9.60
N ALA A 98 -7.02 8.72 -9.61
CA ALA A 98 -7.22 9.73 -10.65
C ALA A 98 -6.68 9.29 -12.02
N SER A 99 -5.74 8.36 -12.07
CA SER A 99 -5.23 7.80 -13.34
C SER A 99 -6.15 6.77 -13.98
N LEU A 100 -7.09 6.20 -13.20
CA LEU A 100 -7.95 5.10 -13.62
C LEU A 100 -9.36 5.54 -14.06
N VAL A 101 -9.74 6.77 -13.75
CA VAL A 101 -11.12 7.29 -13.93
C VAL A 101 -11.17 8.46 -14.89
N GLU A 102 -12.30 8.57 -15.59
CA GLU A 102 -12.69 9.64 -16.49
C GLU A 102 -14.02 10.26 -16.03
N PRO A 103 -14.41 11.45 -16.54
CA PRO A 103 -15.72 12.02 -16.23
C PRO A 103 -16.86 11.05 -16.58
N GLY A 104 -17.77 10.81 -15.63
CA GLY A 104 -18.85 9.83 -15.74
C GLY A 104 -18.55 8.46 -15.13
N ASP A 105 -17.27 8.16 -14.84
CA ASP A 105 -16.90 6.93 -14.16
C ASP A 105 -17.30 6.92 -12.69
N THR A 106 -17.36 5.73 -12.12
CA THR A 106 -17.70 5.49 -10.72
C THR A 106 -16.62 4.69 -10.01
N ILE A 107 -16.26 5.15 -8.81
CA ILE A 107 -15.43 4.42 -7.85
C ILE A 107 -16.36 3.77 -6.83
N LEU A 108 -16.24 2.47 -6.65
CA LEU A 108 -16.94 1.70 -5.62
C LEU A 108 -15.95 1.25 -4.55
N SER A 109 -16.05 1.80 -3.34
CA SER A 109 -15.32 1.27 -2.18
C SER A 109 -16.06 0.09 -1.56
N ILE A 110 -15.40 -1.05 -1.41
CA ILE A 110 -15.99 -2.26 -0.79
C ILE A 110 -15.62 -2.44 0.68
N THR A 111 -15.00 -1.43 1.28
CA THR A 111 -14.52 -1.46 2.66
C THR A 111 -15.00 -0.24 3.47
N GLY A 112 -16.17 0.29 3.09
CA GLY A 112 -16.76 1.50 3.65
C GLY A 112 -16.09 2.79 3.16
N GLN A 113 -16.29 3.86 3.92
CA GLN A 113 -15.68 5.17 3.63
C GLN A 113 -14.15 5.13 3.76
N PRO A 114 -13.41 5.86 2.90
CA PRO A 114 -11.96 5.98 3.03
C PRO A 114 -11.59 6.91 4.21
N TYR A 115 -10.33 6.88 4.63
CA TYR A 115 -9.80 7.79 5.65
C TYR A 115 -9.91 9.28 5.26
N ASP A 116 -9.99 10.14 6.27
CA ASP A 116 -10.46 11.53 6.17
C ASP A 116 -9.77 12.38 5.08
N THR A 117 -8.45 12.29 4.93
CA THR A 117 -7.74 13.12 3.94
C THR A 117 -8.01 12.67 2.50
N LEU A 118 -8.32 11.39 2.29
CA LEU A 118 -8.73 10.89 0.98
C LEU A 118 -10.18 11.26 0.65
N GLN A 119 -11.06 11.42 1.66
CA GLN A 119 -12.43 11.90 1.47
C GLN A 119 -12.47 13.29 0.81
N THR A 120 -11.62 14.22 1.26
CA THR A 120 -11.50 15.56 0.66
C THR A 120 -11.00 15.50 -0.77
N ALA A 121 -10.01 14.64 -1.06
CA ALA A 121 -9.46 14.47 -2.39
C ALA A 121 -10.45 13.82 -3.38
N ILE A 122 -11.32 12.92 -2.90
CA ILE A 122 -12.41 12.35 -3.70
C ILE A 122 -13.54 13.38 -3.88
N GLY A 123 -13.79 14.23 -2.87
CA GLY A 123 -14.88 15.21 -2.87
C GLY A 123 -16.11 14.75 -2.08
N LEU A 124 -15.91 13.89 -1.07
CA LEU A 124 -16.93 13.44 -0.12
C LEU A 124 -17.10 14.43 1.04
N SER A 125 -16.07 15.21 1.33
CA SER A 125 -16.05 16.27 2.32
C SER A 125 -15.35 17.52 1.77
N GLY A 126 -15.72 18.69 2.30
CA GLY A 126 -15.20 19.97 1.83
C GLY A 126 -15.54 20.30 0.37
N ASP A 127 -14.81 21.24 -0.21
CA ASP A 127 -15.01 21.72 -1.60
C ASP A 127 -13.69 21.90 -2.36
N ALA A 128 -12.76 20.94 -2.21
CA ALA A 128 -11.45 21.00 -2.86
C ALA A 128 -11.58 21.11 -4.40
N SER A 129 -10.95 22.12 -5.00
CA SER A 129 -11.10 22.49 -6.41
C SER A 129 -10.76 21.40 -7.41
N ASN A 130 -9.82 20.50 -7.07
CA ASN A 130 -9.35 19.42 -7.93
C ASN A 130 -9.77 18.04 -7.42
N SER A 131 -10.88 17.96 -6.69
CA SER A 131 -11.44 16.69 -6.25
C SER A 131 -11.99 15.85 -7.42
N LEU A 132 -12.00 14.52 -7.28
CA LEU A 132 -12.54 13.63 -8.31
C LEU A 132 -14.01 13.94 -8.64
N LYS A 133 -14.81 14.30 -7.63
CA LYS A 133 -16.19 14.78 -7.81
C LYS A 133 -16.28 15.99 -8.74
N LYS A 134 -15.41 16.99 -8.59
CA LYS A 134 -15.37 18.16 -9.50
C LYS A 134 -14.88 17.80 -10.91
N MET A 135 -14.15 16.69 -11.04
CA MET A 135 -13.78 16.10 -12.33
C MET A 135 -14.90 15.23 -12.95
N GLY A 136 -16.08 15.16 -12.33
CA GLY A 136 -17.22 14.39 -12.85
C GLY A 136 -17.21 12.90 -12.49
N VAL A 137 -16.41 12.50 -11.51
CA VAL A 137 -16.34 11.10 -11.04
C VAL A 137 -17.26 10.90 -9.84
N SER A 138 -18.07 9.85 -9.87
CA SER A 138 -18.94 9.47 -8.75
C SER A 138 -18.23 8.51 -7.80
N PHE A 139 -18.59 8.55 -6.51
CA PHE A 139 -18.06 7.63 -5.50
C PHE A 139 -19.19 7.03 -4.69
N HIS A 140 -19.16 5.71 -4.53
CA HIS A 140 -20.06 4.95 -3.66
C HIS A 140 -19.24 4.07 -2.72
N SER A 141 -19.80 3.76 -1.56
CA SER A 141 -19.19 2.84 -0.60
C SER A 141 -20.21 1.82 -0.12
N ILE A 142 -19.76 0.58 0.02
CA ILE A 142 -20.46 -0.49 0.73
C ILE A 142 -19.75 -0.63 2.06
N ASP A 143 -20.49 -0.44 3.16
CA ASP A 143 -19.95 -0.62 4.50
C ASP A 143 -19.67 -2.10 4.76
N LEU A 144 -18.70 -2.36 5.64
CA LEU A 144 -18.47 -3.70 6.13
C LEU A 144 -19.67 -4.15 6.98
N LEU A 145 -19.89 -5.46 7.02
CA LEU A 145 -20.86 -6.07 7.92
C LEU A 145 -20.50 -5.77 9.39
N PRO A 146 -21.45 -5.88 10.34
CA PRO A 146 -21.17 -5.62 11.77
C PRO A 146 -20.06 -6.49 12.37
N ASN A 147 -19.78 -7.65 11.78
CA ASN A 147 -18.68 -8.54 12.16
C ASN A 147 -17.32 -8.17 11.53
N GLY A 148 -17.27 -7.09 10.73
CA GLY A 148 -16.08 -6.60 10.04
C GLY A 148 -15.77 -7.30 8.71
N ASP A 149 -16.65 -8.15 8.19
CA ASP A 149 -16.48 -8.79 6.89
C ASP A 149 -16.97 -7.92 5.74
N ILE A 150 -16.45 -8.17 4.54
CA ILE A 150 -16.89 -7.50 3.32
C ILE A 150 -18.30 -8.01 2.98
N ASP A 151 -19.23 -7.09 2.73
CA ASP A 151 -20.60 -7.44 2.35
C ASP A 151 -20.68 -7.87 0.88
N LEU A 152 -20.45 -9.17 0.65
CA LEU A 152 -20.43 -9.78 -0.67
C LEU A 152 -21.81 -9.72 -1.38
N GLU A 153 -22.91 -9.73 -0.62
CA GLU A 153 -24.25 -9.65 -1.21
C GLU A 153 -24.54 -8.25 -1.72
N SER A 154 -24.18 -7.21 -0.96
CA SER A 154 -24.30 -5.83 -1.42
C SER A 154 -23.45 -5.55 -2.67
N ILE A 155 -22.27 -6.18 -2.79
CA ILE A 155 -21.45 -6.07 -4.01
C ILE A 155 -22.18 -6.69 -5.21
N ARG A 156 -22.75 -7.90 -5.06
CA ARG A 156 -23.52 -8.57 -6.12
C ARG A 156 -24.74 -7.77 -6.56
N ALA A 157 -25.44 -7.18 -5.59
CA ALA A 157 -26.65 -6.40 -5.82
C ALA A 157 -26.40 -4.95 -6.28
N PHE A 158 -25.14 -4.49 -6.38
CA PHE A 158 -24.86 -3.11 -6.78
C PHE A 158 -25.15 -2.91 -8.28
N GLU A 159 -26.18 -2.13 -8.60
CA GLU A 159 -26.68 -1.92 -9.96
C GLU A 159 -26.11 -0.65 -10.59
N GLN A 160 -24.82 -0.67 -10.97
CA GLN A 160 -24.22 0.43 -11.72
C GLN A 160 -23.09 -0.04 -12.63
N ASP A 161 -23.30 0.05 -13.95
CA ASP A 161 -22.33 -0.44 -14.93
C ASP A 161 -21.17 0.57 -15.18
N SER A 162 -21.28 1.79 -14.67
CA SER A 162 -20.21 2.81 -14.73
C SER A 162 -19.10 2.60 -13.68
N VAL A 163 -19.13 1.50 -12.91
CA VAL A 163 -18.05 1.17 -11.96
C VAL A 163 -16.77 0.87 -12.74
N LYS A 164 -15.82 1.80 -12.67
CA LYS A 164 -14.52 1.69 -13.34
C LYS A 164 -13.41 1.27 -12.38
N VAL A 165 -13.56 1.63 -11.10
CA VAL A 165 -12.60 1.28 -10.05
C VAL A 165 -13.33 0.70 -8.86
N VAL A 166 -12.87 -0.45 -8.41
CA VAL A 166 -13.17 -0.98 -7.09
C VAL A 166 -12.02 -0.58 -6.16
N PHE A 167 -12.34 0.09 -5.07
CA PHE A 167 -11.38 0.54 -4.07
C PHE A 167 -11.51 -0.29 -2.80
N ALA A 168 -10.39 -0.64 -2.18
CA ALA A 168 -10.36 -1.27 -0.86
C ALA A 168 -9.27 -0.66 0.02
N GLN A 169 -9.61 -0.38 1.27
CA GLN A 169 -8.67 0.06 2.29
C GLN A 169 -8.34 -1.11 3.23
N ARG A 170 -7.08 -1.59 3.18
CA ARG A 170 -6.65 -2.75 3.98
C ARG A 170 -6.63 -2.41 5.48
N SER A 171 -5.97 -1.31 5.82
CA SER A 171 -5.88 -0.84 7.21
C SER A 171 -7.22 -0.31 7.71
N ARG A 172 -7.47 -0.47 9.01
CA ARG A 172 -8.68 0.05 9.68
C ARG A 172 -8.68 1.57 9.86
N GLY A 173 -7.53 2.23 9.72
CA GLY A 173 -7.39 3.65 10.08
C GLY A 173 -7.82 3.86 11.54
N TYR A 174 -8.80 4.74 11.74
CA TYR A 174 -9.38 5.03 13.06
C TYR A 174 -10.64 4.22 13.38
N ALA A 175 -11.08 3.32 12.50
CA ALA A 175 -12.28 2.52 12.73
C ALA A 175 -12.07 1.44 13.80
N TRP A 176 -13.08 1.23 14.65
CA TRP A 176 -13.09 0.18 15.69
C TRP A 176 -13.48 -1.18 15.10
N ARG A 177 -12.59 -1.73 14.28
CA ARG A 177 -12.71 -3.05 13.65
C ARG A 177 -11.34 -3.71 13.49
N GLU A 178 -11.30 -4.95 13.04
CA GLU A 178 -10.06 -5.57 12.59
C GLU A 178 -9.59 -4.99 11.25
N ALA A 179 -8.28 -5.04 11.00
CA ALA A 179 -7.74 -4.83 9.66
C ALA A 179 -8.13 -6.01 8.75
N LEU A 180 -8.27 -5.77 7.45
CA LEU A 180 -8.67 -6.82 6.51
C LEU A 180 -7.47 -7.69 6.15
N SER A 181 -7.61 -9.01 6.31
CA SER A 181 -6.61 -9.99 5.89
C SER A 181 -6.65 -10.19 4.37
N MET A 182 -5.58 -10.77 3.82
CA MET A 182 -5.55 -11.13 2.39
C MET A 182 -6.67 -12.09 2.01
N LYS A 183 -7.05 -13.00 2.92
CA LYS A 183 -8.20 -13.89 2.72
C LYS A 183 -9.49 -13.11 2.48
N LYS A 184 -9.85 -12.21 3.40
CA LYS A 184 -11.09 -11.40 3.28
C LYS A 184 -11.08 -10.54 2.01
N LEU A 185 -9.94 -9.92 1.69
CA LEU A 185 -9.80 -9.12 0.47
C LEU A 185 -9.96 -9.97 -0.80
N SER A 186 -9.33 -11.15 -0.86
CA SER A 186 -9.39 -12.03 -2.03
C SER A 186 -10.81 -12.52 -2.35
N GLU A 187 -11.61 -12.81 -1.30
CA GLU A 187 -13.02 -13.19 -1.45
C GLU A 187 -13.83 -12.03 -2.03
N GLY A 188 -13.63 -10.80 -1.54
CA GLY A 188 -14.25 -9.59 -2.09
C GLY A 188 -13.84 -9.33 -3.54
N PHE A 189 -12.56 -9.45 -3.87
CA PHE A 189 -12.04 -9.20 -5.22
C PHE A 189 -12.59 -10.18 -6.24
N ALA A 190 -12.76 -11.46 -5.88
CA ALA A 190 -13.38 -12.45 -6.75
C ALA A 190 -14.81 -12.06 -7.12
N VAL A 191 -15.63 -11.64 -6.14
CA VAL A 191 -17.00 -11.18 -6.39
C VAL A 191 -17.02 -9.90 -7.22
N CYS A 192 -16.10 -8.96 -6.96
CA CYS A 192 -15.97 -7.75 -7.76
C CYS A 192 -15.59 -8.02 -9.21
N LYS A 193 -14.73 -9.00 -9.49
CA LYS A 193 -14.35 -9.35 -10.87
C LYS A 193 -15.47 -10.05 -11.64
N ASP A 194 -16.32 -10.81 -10.95
CA ASP A 194 -17.52 -11.38 -11.56
C ASP A 194 -18.54 -10.28 -11.91
N ARG A 195 -18.81 -9.38 -10.96
CA ARG A 195 -19.81 -8.31 -11.14
C ARG A 195 -19.35 -7.17 -12.05
N PHE A 196 -18.06 -6.81 -11.98
CA PHE A 196 -17.44 -5.68 -12.68
C PHE A 196 -16.15 -6.13 -13.39
N PRO A 197 -16.23 -6.99 -14.42
CA PRO A 197 -15.04 -7.61 -15.03
C PRO A 197 -14.05 -6.61 -15.62
N ASN A 198 -14.53 -5.43 -16.03
CA ASN A 198 -13.73 -4.35 -16.61
C ASN A 198 -13.22 -3.33 -15.58
N ALA A 199 -13.61 -3.44 -14.32
CA ALA A 199 -13.17 -2.53 -13.27
C ALA A 199 -11.77 -2.90 -12.77
N ALA A 200 -10.94 -1.90 -12.54
CA ALA A 200 -9.65 -2.07 -11.87
C ALA A 200 -9.86 -2.15 -10.36
N ILE A 201 -9.20 -3.09 -9.69
CA ILE A 201 -9.17 -3.18 -8.23
C ILE A 201 -7.92 -2.46 -7.73
N LEU A 202 -8.12 -1.35 -7.02
CA LEU A 202 -7.06 -0.59 -6.36
C LEU A 202 -7.13 -0.75 -4.85
N VAL A 203 -6.01 -1.08 -4.23
CA VAL A 203 -5.91 -1.22 -2.78
C VAL A 203 -5.03 -0.14 -2.17
N ASP A 204 -5.55 0.59 -1.18
CA ASP A 204 -4.72 1.30 -0.23
C ASP A 204 -4.07 0.27 0.71
N ASN A 205 -2.79 0.00 0.48
CA ASN A 205 -2.03 -1.02 1.20
C ASN A 205 -1.23 -0.45 2.38
N CYS A 206 -1.41 0.84 2.72
CA CYS A 206 -0.69 1.45 3.83
C CYS A 206 -0.80 0.64 5.12
N TYR A 207 0.36 0.40 5.76
CA TYR A 207 0.53 -0.38 6.99
C TYR A 207 0.41 -1.90 6.82
N GLY A 208 0.00 -2.39 5.64
CA GLY A 208 -0.14 -3.81 5.37
C GLY A 208 1.10 -4.46 4.77
N GLU A 209 2.03 -3.65 4.23
CA GLU A 209 3.21 -4.17 3.55
C GLU A 209 4.02 -5.04 4.51
N PHE A 210 4.33 -6.26 4.08
CA PHE A 210 5.11 -7.28 4.78
C PHE A 210 4.51 -7.83 6.08
N VAL A 211 3.25 -7.50 6.41
CA VAL A 211 2.55 -8.04 7.59
C VAL A 211 2.05 -9.47 7.37
N GLU A 212 1.74 -9.81 6.12
CA GLU A 212 1.42 -11.17 5.67
C GLU A 212 2.48 -11.63 4.65
N ALA A 213 2.54 -12.93 4.36
CA ALA A 213 3.46 -13.47 3.34
C ALA A 213 3.06 -13.10 1.90
N THR A 214 1.78 -12.72 1.72
CA THR A 214 1.24 -12.25 0.44
C THR A 214 0.79 -10.81 0.50
N GLU A 215 0.60 -10.22 -0.67
CA GLU A 215 0.22 -8.82 -0.86
C GLU A 215 -0.98 -8.74 -1.81
N PRO A 216 -1.76 -7.64 -1.80
CA PRO A 216 -3.01 -7.55 -2.55
C PRO A 216 -2.90 -7.93 -4.04
N THR A 217 -1.80 -7.58 -4.70
CA THR A 217 -1.48 -7.90 -6.10
C THR A 217 -1.36 -9.40 -6.37
N ALA A 218 -0.90 -10.20 -5.41
CA ALA A 218 -0.92 -11.66 -5.52
C ALA A 218 -2.31 -12.27 -5.28
N CYS A 219 -3.25 -11.48 -4.76
CA CYS A 219 -4.56 -11.92 -4.31
C CYS A 219 -5.72 -11.35 -5.16
N GLY A 220 -5.40 -10.78 -6.34
CA GLY A 220 -6.40 -10.32 -7.32
C GLY A 220 -6.54 -8.81 -7.45
N ALA A 221 -5.80 -8.00 -6.70
CA ALA A 221 -5.75 -6.55 -6.92
C ALA A 221 -4.98 -6.24 -8.22
N ASP A 222 -5.48 -5.28 -9.00
CA ASP A 222 -4.79 -4.82 -10.21
C ASP A 222 -3.73 -3.75 -9.90
N LEU A 223 -3.95 -2.97 -8.85
CA LEU A 223 -3.02 -1.98 -8.32
C LEU A 223 -3.07 -1.96 -6.79
N MET A 224 -1.97 -1.54 -6.20
CA MET A 224 -1.94 -1.06 -4.84
C MET A 224 -1.02 0.15 -4.72
N ALA A 225 -1.28 0.99 -3.72
CA ALA A 225 -0.48 2.18 -3.46
C ALA A 225 -0.23 2.36 -1.97
N GLY A 226 0.87 3.01 -1.63
CA GLY A 226 1.24 3.28 -0.25
C GLY A 226 2.38 4.28 -0.10
N SER A 227 2.86 4.43 1.12
CA SER A 227 3.88 5.42 1.49
C SER A 227 5.21 4.77 1.82
N LEU A 228 6.30 5.38 1.35
CA LEU A 228 7.65 4.91 1.68
C LEU A 228 8.08 5.29 3.09
N ILE A 229 7.50 6.31 3.73
CA ILE A 229 7.79 6.62 5.14
C ILE A 229 7.05 5.70 6.14
N LYS A 230 6.45 4.61 5.64
CA LYS A 230 5.82 3.56 6.45
C LYS A 230 6.64 2.26 6.32
N ASN A 231 5.96 1.12 6.40
CA ASN A 231 6.54 -0.22 6.34
C ASN A 231 7.60 -0.39 5.22
N PRO A 232 7.34 -0.09 3.94
CA PRO A 232 8.28 -0.44 2.86
C PRO A 232 9.54 0.41 2.82
N GLY A 233 9.63 1.50 3.59
CA GLY A 233 10.88 2.25 3.72
C GLY A 233 11.77 1.80 4.87
N GLY A 234 11.35 0.82 5.67
CA GLY A 234 12.18 0.25 6.75
C GLY A 234 12.71 1.28 7.75
N GLY A 235 12.02 2.41 7.93
CA GLY A 235 12.47 3.54 8.77
C GLY A 235 13.64 4.36 8.20
N LEU A 236 14.06 4.10 6.96
CA LEU A 236 15.19 4.77 6.30
C LEU A 236 14.78 5.67 5.13
N ALA A 237 13.73 5.31 4.39
CA ALA A 237 13.29 6.11 3.26
C ALA A 237 12.87 7.52 3.76
N PRO A 238 13.47 8.60 3.22
CA PRO A 238 13.29 9.94 3.77
C PRO A 238 11.93 10.58 3.41
N THR A 239 11.30 10.12 2.32
CA THR A 239 10.02 10.59 1.80
C THR A 239 9.47 9.58 0.80
N GLY A 240 8.37 9.89 0.12
CA GLY A 240 7.96 9.20 -1.09
C GLY A 240 6.77 8.26 -0.92
N GLY A 241 6.43 7.64 -2.04
CA GLY A 241 5.31 6.73 -2.18
C GLY A 241 5.59 5.72 -3.30
N TYR A 242 4.72 4.71 -3.36
CA TYR A 242 4.78 3.71 -4.41
C TYR A 242 3.39 3.40 -4.96
N ILE A 243 3.35 2.98 -6.21
CA ILE A 243 2.22 2.34 -6.87
C ILE A 243 2.75 1.06 -7.51
N ALA A 244 2.14 -0.09 -7.27
CA ALA A 244 2.58 -1.37 -7.83
C ALA A 244 1.38 -2.20 -8.32
N GLY A 245 1.53 -2.90 -9.44
CA GLY A 245 0.50 -3.79 -9.97
C GLY A 245 0.68 -4.06 -11.46
N LYS A 246 -0.43 -4.08 -12.20
CA LYS A 246 -0.45 -4.32 -13.65
C LYS A 246 0.27 -3.22 -14.40
N LYS A 247 1.12 -3.60 -15.35
CA LYS A 247 2.04 -2.69 -16.05
C LYS A 247 1.31 -1.50 -16.68
N VAL A 248 0.25 -1.77 -17.44
CA VAL A 248 -0.53 -0.75 -18.14
C VAL A 248 -1.18 0.26 -17.18
N LEU A 249 -1.53 -0.15 -15.96
CA LEU A 249 -2.15 0.73 -14.98
C LEU A 249 -1.10 1.55 -14.21
N VAL A 250 0.07 0.99 -13.95
CA VAL A 250 1.22 1.71 -13.38
C VAL A 250 1.72 2.79 -14.35
N GLU A 251 1.78 2.49 -15.65
CA GLU A 251 2.16 3.46 -16.69
C GLU A 251 1.19 4.65 -16.74
N ARG A 252 -0.14 4.39 -16.69
CA ARG A 252 -1.16 5.45 -16.56
C ARG A 252 -0.96 6.29 -15.30
N ALA A 253 -0.65 5.65 -14.17
CA ALA A 253 -0.39 6.37 -12.92
C ALA A 253 0.89 7.23 -13.01
N ALA A 254 1.90 6.79 -13.74
CA ALA A 254 3.11 7.55 -13.98
C ALA A 254 2.84 8.81 -14.81
N GLU A 255 2.03 8.71 -15.86
CA GLU A 255 1.58 9.88 -16.65
C GLU A 255 0.76 10.87 -15.82
N ARG A 256 -0.02 10.36 -14.86
CA ARG A 256 -0.75 11.22 -13.93
C ARG A 256 0.17 11.93 -12.94
N LEU A 257 1.23 11.26 -12.48
CA LEU A 257 2.22 11.86 -11.57
C LEU A 257 2.99 12.99 -12.24
N THR A 258 3.35 12.82 -13.52
CA THR A 258 4.15 13.78 -14.28
C THR A 258 3.29 14.54 -15.28
N VAL A 259 3.15 14.02 -16.49
CA VAL A 259 2.29 14.52 -17.57
C VAL A 259 2.13 13.41 -18.63
N PRO A 260 1.00 13.37 -19.37
CA PRO A 260 0.84 12.46 -20.51
C PRO A 260 2.00 12.55 -21.50
N GLY A 261 2.48 11.39 -21.95
CA GLY A 261 3.61 11.29 -22.88
C GLY A 261 5.01 11.38 -22.26
N MET A 262 5.16 11.81 -21.00
CA MET A 262 6.44 11.68 -20.26
C MET A 262 6.43 10.48 -19.31
N GLY A 263 5.33 10.28 -18.58
CA GLY A 263 5.19 9.14 -17.68
C GLY A 263 6.31 9.04 -16.65
N GLY A 264 6.81 7.82 -16.43
CA GLY A 264 7.81 7.52 -15.40
C GLY A 264 9.27 7.73 -15.81
N GLU A 265 9.53 8.19 -17.04
CA GLU A 265 10.88 8.31 -17.62
C GLU A 265 11.68 9.49 -17.06
N VAL A 266 10.98 10.49 -16.51
CA VAL A 266 11.55 11.71 -15.92
C VAL A 266 11.35 11.76 -14.41
N GLY A 267 12.12 12.60 -13.75
CA GLY A 267 12.06 12.82 -12.30
C GLY A 267 13.35 12.38 -11.62
N SER A 268 14.34 13.27 -11.62
CA SER A 268 15.63 13.06 -10.96
C SER A 268 15.53 13.06 -9.44
N TYR A 269 16.50 12.45 -8.76
CA TYR A 269 16.67 12.58 -7.32
C TYR A 269 18.13 12.83 -6.92
N ALA A 270 18.38 14.00 -6.32
CA ALA A 270 19.73 14.42 -5.93
C ALA A 270 20.24 13.79 -4.62
N GLY A 271 19.34 13.23 -3.80
CA GLY A 271 19.64 12.74 -2.44
C GLY A 271 20.17 11.30 -2.35
N ASP A 272 20.57 10.71 -3.48
CA ASP A 272 20.98 9.30 -3.63
C ASP A 272 19.84 8.27 -3.40
N TYR A 273 19.88 7.13 -4.10
CA TYR A 273 18.82 6.11 -3.96
C TYR A 273 19.06 5.11 -2.83
N ARG A 274 20.22 5.17 -2.16
CA ARG A 274 20.68 4.12 -1.22
C ARG A 274 19.68 3.89 -0.10
N LEU A 275 19.10 4.95 0.46
CA LEU A 275 18.15 4.84 1.58
C LEU A 275 16.84 4.16 1.17
N PHE A 276 16.40 4.28 -0.09
CA PHE A 276 15.22 3.58 -0.58
C PHE A 276 15.47 2.08 -0.73
N TYR A 277 16.61 1.71 -1.32
CA TYR A 277 17.02 0.29 -1.43
C TYR A 277 17.25 -0.32 -0.05
N GLN A 278 18.02 0.35 0.82
CA GLN A 278 18.30 -0.16 2.16
C GLN A 278 17.03 -0.25 3.00
N GLY A 279 16.14 0.74 2.86
CA GLY A 279 14.83 0.75 3.51
C GLY A 279 13.99 -0.45 3.11
N LEU A 280 13.85 -0.70 1.81
CA LEU A 280 13.12 -1.88 1.31
C LEU A 280 13.75 -3.19 1.80
N PHE A 281 15.07 -3.30 1.78
CA PHE A 281 15.77 -4.51 2.23
C PHE A 281 15.51 -4.83 3.71
N LEU A 282 15.38 -3.80 4.56
CA LEU A 282 15.09 -3.95 5.99
C LEU A 282 13.59 -3.97 6.32
N ALA A 283 12.73 -3.62 5.35
CA ALA A 283 11.30 -3.45 5.58
C ALA A 283 10.60 -4.69 6.15
N PRO A 284 10.88 -5.93 5.69
CA PRO A 284 10.29 -7.13 6.30
C PRO A 284 10.61 -7.25 7.80
N HIS A 285 11.88 -7.09 8.17
CA HIS A 285 12.34 -7.16 9.55
C HIS A 285 11.72 -6.07 10.42
N VAL A 286 11.79 -4.80 9.99
CA VAL A 286 11.26 -3.67 10.76
C VAL A 286 9.75 -3.81 10.94
N THR A 287 9.03 -4.26 9.92
CA THR A 287 7.59 -4.55 10.01
C THR A 287 7.31 -5.64 11.05
N ALA A 288 8.06 -6.73 11.03
CA ALA A 288 7.92 -7.82 12.00
C ALA A 288 8.14 -7.34 13.44
N GLN A 289 9.13 -6.48 13.69
CA GLN A 289 9.35 -5.89 15.02
C GLN A 289 8.16 -5.03 15.46
N CYS A 290 7.59 -4.23 14.55
CA CYS A 290 6.38 -3.44 14.84
C CYS A 290 5.17 -4.33 15.18
N VAL A 291 4.96 -5.42 14.44
CA VAL A 291 3.87 -6.37 14.70
C VAL A 291 4.04 -7.07 16.06
N LYS A 292 5.25 -7.53 16.39
CA LYS A 292 5.55 -8.12 17.71
C LYS A 292 5.29 -7.13 18.84
N SER A 293 5.72 -5.88 18.66
CA SER A 293 5.51 -4.80 19.62
C SER A 293 4.03 -4.49 19.82
N ALA A 294 3.24 -4.46 18.74
CA ALA A 294 1.80 -4.26 18.80
C ALA A 294 1.08 -5.41 19.53
N ALA A 295 1.49 -6.66 19.28
CA ALA A 295 0.95 -7.82 19.99
C ALA A 295 1.29 -7.78 21.49
N LEU A 296 2.53 -7.42 21.84
CA LEU A 296 2.94 -7.26 23.23
C LEU A 296 2.13 -6.17 23.92
N PHE A 297 2.00 -5.00 23.28
CA PHE A 297 1.17 -3.91 23.80
C PHE A 297 -0.27 -4.37 24.02
N ALA A 298 -0.89 -5.01 23.02
CA ALA A 298 -2.26 -5.52 23.16
C ALA A 298 -2.39 -6.48 24.36
N ARG A 299 -1.46 -7.43 24.52
CA ARG A 299 -1.51 -8.43 25.60
C ARG A 299 -1.25 -7.85 26.99
N VAL A 300 -0.42 -6.82 27.10
CA VAL A 300 -0.14 -6.15 28.39
C VAL A 300 -1.35 -5.36 28.89
N PHE A 301 -2.19 -4.85 27.99
CA PHE A 301 -3.37 -4.03 28.30
C PHE A 301 -4.70 -4.79 28.20
N GLU A 302 -4.66 -6.10 28.00
CA GLU A 302 -5.80 -7.02 28.06
C GLU A 302 -6.11 -7.41 29.52
#